data_AF-A0AAW8CV82-F1
#
_entry.id   AF-A0AAW8CV82-F1
#
_cell.length_a   1.000
_cell.length_b   1.000
_cell.length_c   1.000
_cell.angle_alpha   90.00
_cell.angle_beta   90.00
_cell.angle_gamma   90.00
#
_symmetry.space_group_name_H-M   'P 1'
#
loop_
_entity.id
_entity.type
_entity.pdbx_description
1 polymer ?
#
loop_
_entity_poly.entity_id
_entity_poly.type
_entity_poly.pdbx_seq_one_letter_code
_entity_poly.pdbx_strand_id
1 'polypeptide(L)'
;MPNGTYRSEIRAKNSNGQISEPTIKEWEIDYNIQGLIASPELFAIRLDWTNPSLIMNKANVEIWHSKTKNRKVAKLIATLPLPTHSFVQNGIKLSETHHFWLRIKDSLGNTGDFAYINGECSSDTSAIIESIHGQITKTELAQSLIDSLQNDIDDGVAKSNRNLTAKITNEATKRQQALLVQARTLGTKITNVETATNEQSQQLARLTAVKNNLVTGLEQERQARINGDNAEAQARQTLISQVNTNKASINTLSQTVV
;
A
#
# COMPACT_ATOMS: atom_id res chain seq x y z
N MET A 1 31.85 -57.52 -44.82
CA MET A 1 31.68 -58.90 -44.32
C MET A 1 30.51 -58.90 -43.34
N PRO A 2 29.67 -59.94 -43.31
CA PRO A 2 28.55 -60.07 -42.37
C PRO A 2 28.97 -59.99 -40.89
N ASN A 3 28.00 -59.92 -39.98
CA ASN A 3 28.24 -60.04 -38.55
C ASN A 3 28.83 -61.41 -38.19
N GLY A 4 29.87 -61.46 -37.36
CA GLY A 4 30.43 -62.71 -36.84
C GLY A 4 31.95 -62.75 -36.69
N THR A 5 32.45 -63.91 -36.28
CA THR A 5 33.89 -64.17 -36.08
C THR A 5 34.51 -64.68 -37.38
N TYR A 6 35.64 -64.09 -37.74
CA TYR A 6 36.40 -64.41 -38.94
C TYR A 6 37.80 -64.88 -38.57
N ARG A 7 38.29 -65.84 -39.35
CA ARG A 7 39.62 -66.40 -39.21
C ARG A 7 40.29 -66.43 -40.58
N SER A 8 41.43 -65.79 -40.71
CA SER A 8 42.29 -65.90 -41.89
C SER A 8 43.50 -66.77 -41.58
N GLU A 9 43.76 -67.76 -42.42
CA GLU A 9 45.01 -68.52 -42.43
C GLU A 9 45.89 -68.04 -43.59
N ILE A 10 47.13 -67.67 -43.28
CA ILE A 10 48.13 -67.29 -44.28
C ILE A 10 49.26 -68.32 -44.23
N ARG A 11 49.59 -68.90 -45.39
CA ARG A 11 50.69 -69.87 -45.53
C ARG A 11 51.59 -69.45 -46.69
N ALA A 12 52.89 -69.60 -46.53
CA ALA A 12 53.84 -69.37 -47.61
C ALA A 12 54.07 -70.67 -48.40
N LYS A 13 54.17 -70.59 -49.73
CA LYS A 13 54.53 -71.72 -50.60
C LYS A 13 55.85 -71.41 -51.29
N ASN A 14 56.84 -72.30 -51.17
CA ASN A 14 58.13 -72.13 -51.86
C ASN A 14 58.10 -72.67 -53.30
N SER A 15 59.19 -72.46 -54.05
CA SER A 15 59.32 -72.88 -55.46
C SER A 15 59.22 -74.39 -55.69
N ASN A 16 59.48 -75.20 -54.65
CA ASN A 16 59.36 -76.67 -54.67
C ASN A 16 57.96 -77.15 -54.26
N GLY A 17 57.05 -76.23 -53.94
CA GLY A 17 55.67 -76.52 -53.58
C GLY A 17 55.41 -76.85 -52.12
N GLN A 18 56.42 -76.76 -51.24
CA GLN A 18 56.25 -76.96 -49.80
C GLN A 18 55.53 -75.75 -49.17
N ILE A 19 54.68 -76.02 -48.18
CA ILE A 19 53.85 -75.01 -47.50
C ILE A 19 54.34 -74.82 -46.06
N SER A 20 54.41 -73.58 -45.58
CA SER A 20 54.78 -73.26 -44.19
C SER A 20 53.67 -73.61 -43.19
N GLU A 21 54.01 -73.59 -41.91
CA GLU A 21 53.01 -73.48 -40.84
C GLU A 21 52.12 -72.24 -41.05
N PRO A 22 50.83 -72.31 -40.71
CA PRO A 22 49.91 -71.20 -40.89
C PRO A 22 50.16 -70.09 -39.88
N THR A 23 50.15 -68.84 -40.34
CA THR A 23 49.89 -67.69 -39.48
C THR A 23 48.38 -67.46 -39.43
N ILE A 24 47.81 -67.43 -38.23
CA ILE A 24 46.37 -67.26 -38.00
C ILE A 24 46.12 -65.86 -37.48
N LYS A 25 45.11 -65.18 -38.05
CA LYS A 25 44.56 -63.94 -37.50
C LYS A 25 43.05 -64.08 -37.37
N GLU A 26 42.54 -63.73 -36.20
CA GLU A 26 41.12 -63.73 -35.89
C GLU A 26 40.64 -62.31 -35.61
N TRP A 27 39.43 -62.00 -36.06
CA TRP A 27 38.74 -60.76 -35.73
C TRP A 27 37.24 -61.00 -35.69
N GLU A 28 36.55 -60.14 -34.96
CA GLU A 28 35.10 -60.15 -34.87
C GLU A 28 34.54 -58.88 -35.51
N ILE A 29 33.53 -59.04 -36.35
CA ILE A 29 32.73 -57.92 -36.82
C ILE A 29 31.42 -57.99 -36.05
N ASP A 30 31.20 -57.00 -35.18
CA ASP A 30 29.98 -56.85 -34.40
C ASP A 30 29.22 -55.57 -34.82
N TYR A 31 28.04 -55.75 -35.39
CA TYR A 31 27.12 -54.68 -35.78
C TYR A 31 26.05 -54.40 -34.72
N ASN A 32 26.10 -55.05 -33.56
CA ASN A 32 25.11 -54.87 -32.53
C ASN A 32 25.33 -53.57 -31.76
N ILE A 33 24.23 -52.87 -31.50
CA ILE A 33 24.24 -51.64 -30.70
C ILE A 33 24.20 -52.03 -29.22
N GLN A 34 25.13 -51.49 -28.45
CA GLN A 34 25.22 -51.69 -27.00
C GLN A 34 24.93 -50.38 -26.26
N GLY A 35 24.61 -50.47 -24.97
CA GLY A 35 24.45 -49.29 -24.11
C GLY A 35 23.32 -48.33 -24.51
N LEU A 36 22.31 -48.80 -25.26
CA LEU A 36 21.19 -47.97 -25.69
C LEU A 36 20.37 -47.51 -24.49
N ILE A 37 20.34 -46.19 -24.26
CA ILE A 37 19.55 -45.53 -23.22
C ILE A 37 18.61 -44.50 -23.84
N ALA A 38 17.49 -44.26 -23.17
CA ALA A 38 16.55 -43.20 -23.50
C ALA A 38 16.39 -42.27 -22.30
N SER A 39 16.80 -41.02 -22.44
CA SER A 39 16.71 -39.98 -21.41
C SER A 39 15.51 -39.06 -21.67
N PRO A 40 14.68 -38.80 -20.65
CA PRO A 40 13.53 -37.90 -20.77
C PRO A 40 14.02 -36.45 -20.88
N GLU A 41 13.53 -35.70 -21.87
CA GLU A 41 13.71 -34.24 -21.97
C GLU A 41 12.33 -33.58 -22.06
N LEU A 42 12.24 -32.26 -21.83
CA LEU A 42 11.00 -31.51 -22.07
C LEU A 42 10.73 -31.43 -23.57
N PHE A 43 9.56 -31.91 -23.98
CA PHE A 43 9.14 -32.02 -25.38
C PHE A 43 10.03 -32.89 -26.29
N ALA A 44 10.90 -33.71 -25.71
CA ALA A 44 11.83 -34.55 -26.45
C ALA A 44 12.22 -35.82 -25.69
N ILE A 45 12.80 -36.78 -26.41
CA ILE A 45 13.50 -37.93 -25.84
C ILE A 45 14.87 -37.99 -26.50
N ARG A 46 15.93 -38.01 -25.68
CA ARG A 46 17.29 -38.27 -26.13
C ARG A 46 17.58 -39.76 -26.09
N LEU A 47 18.20 -40.25 -27.15
CA LEU A 47 18.75 -41.59 -27.25
C LEU A 47 20.27 -41.47 -27.28
N ASP A 48 20.95 -42.27 -26.48
CA ASP A 48 22.41 -42.42 -26.51
C ASP A 48 22.75 -43.90 -26.59
N TRP A 49 23.84 -44.24 -27.28
CA TRP A 49 24.29 -45.62 -27.43
C TRP A 49 25.82 -45.71 -27.55
N THR A 50 26.35 -46.93 -27.51
CA THR A 50 27.77 -47.21 -27.71
C THR A 50 27.98 -47.79 -29.10
N ASN A 51 28.93 -47.22 -29.85
CA ASN A 51 29.33 -47.76 -31.14
C ASN A 51 30.27 -48.96 -30.98
N PRO A 52 30.18 -49.98 -31.85
CA PRO A 52 31.10 -51.11 -31.83
C PRO A 52 32.52 -50.68 -32.21
N SER A 53 33.51 -51.41 -31.71
CA SER A 53 34.94 -51.07 -31.81
C SER A 53 35.56 -51.40 -33.17
N LEU A 54 35.00 -52.34 -33.94
CA LEU A 54 35.53 -52.76 -35.23
C LEU A 54 34.43 -52.88 -36.29
N ILE A 55 34.46 -51.97 -37.27
CA ILE A 55 33.64 -52.04 -38.48
C ILE A 55 34.55 -51.83 -39.70
N MET A 56 34.45 -52.73 -40.68
CA MET A 56 35.31 -52.72 -41.88
C MET A 56 34.80 -51.82 -43.00
N ASN A 57 33.49 -51.57 -43.04
CA ASN A 57 32.83 -50.78 -44.08
C ASN A 57 32.27 -49.48 -43.52
N LYS A 58 32.04 -48.47 -44.37
CA LYS A 58 31.25 -47.30 -43.94
C LYS A 58 29.87 -47.78 -43.51
N ALA A 59 29.42 -47.35 -42.33
CA ALA A 59 28.16 -47.80 -41.77
C ALA A 59 27.42 -46.66 -41.07
N ASN A 60 26.09 -46.82 -40.99
CA ASN A 60 25.19 -45.87 -40.38
C ASN A 60 24.32 -46.58 -39.33
N VAL A 61 23.84 -45.82 -38.36
CA VAL A 61 22.78 -46.21 -37.44
C VAL A 61 21.45 -45.82 -38.05
N GLU A 62 20.58 -46.79 -38.31
CA GLU A 62 19.18 -46.55 -38.67
C GLU A 62 18.33 -46.46 -37.41
N ILE A 63 17.62 -45.36 -37.22
CA ILE A 63 16.73 -45.14 -36.06
C ILE A 63 15.28 -45.23 -36.52
N TRP A 64 14.55 -46.15 -35.92
CA TRP A 64 13.14 -46.40 -36.20
C TRP A 64 12.29 -46.07 -34.99
N HIS A 65 11.12 -45.47 -35.22
CA HIS A 65 10.24 -44.96 -34.16
C HIS A 65 8.79 -45.39 -34.36
N SER A 66 8.08 -45.66 -33.25
CA SER A 66 6.64 -45.84 -33.18
C SER A 66 6.07 -45.34 -31.86
N LYS A 67 4.78 -44.99 -31.84
CA LYS A 67 4.03 -44.75 -30.60
C LYS A 67 3.58 -46.03 -29.89
N THR A 68 3.77 -47.20 -30.50
CA THR A 68 3.43 -48.50 -29.91
C THR A 68 4.63 -49.43 -29.94
N LYS A 69 4.69 -50.40 -29.02
CA LYS A 69 5.75 -51.44 -28.99
C LYS A 69 5.57 -52.47 -30.11
N ASN A 70 5.61 -52.02 -31.36
CA ASN A 70 5.50 -52.86 -32.54
C ASN A 70 6.46 -52.38 -33.64
N ARG A 71 7.54 -53.16 -33.85
CA ARG A 71 8.58 -52.86 -34.85
C ARG A 71 8.04 -52.78 -36.28
N LYS A 72 7.00 -53.55 -36.61
CA LYS A 72 6.44 -53.63 -37.98
C LYS A 72 5.79 -52.33 -38.43
N VAL A 73 5.26 -51.54 -37.49
CA VAL A 73 4.65 -50.23 -37.77
C VAL A 73 5.61 -49.06 -37.51
N ALA A 74 6.82 -49.34 -37.02
CA ALA A 74 7.83 -48.32 -36.80
C ALA A 74 8.33 -47.75 -38.13
N LYS A 75 8.51 -46.43 -38.17
CA LYS A 75 9.01 -45.70 -39.34
C LYS A 75 10.47 -45.32 -39.14
N LEU A 76 11.26 -45.33 -40.21
CA LEU A 76 12.62 -44.81 -40.19
C LEU A 76 12.54 -43.29 -40.03
N ILE A 77 13.14 -42.78 -38.96
CA ILE A 77 13.12 -41.34 -38.63
C ILE A 77 14.49 -40.68 -38.77
N ALA A 78 15.58 -41.46 -38.73
CA ALA A 78 16.92 -40.97 -38.96
C ALA A 78 17.85 -42.07 -39.49
N THR A 79 18.86 -41.67 -40.25
CA THR A 79 20.01 -42.50 -40.62
C THR A 79 21.26 -41.67 -40.36
N LEU A 80 22.07 -42.09 -39.41
CA LEU A 80 23.19 -41.30 -38.90
C LEU A 80 24.51 -42.02 -39.19
N PRO A 81 25.52 -41.36 -39.78
CA PRO A 81 26.81 -42.00 -40.02
C PRO A 81 27.52 -42.30 -38.71
N LEU A 82 28.20 -43.43 -38.64
CA LEU A 82 29.14 -43.65 -37.55
C LEU A 82 30.30 -42.65 -37.65
N PRO A 83 30.84 -42.17 -36.51
CA PRO A 83 30.61 -42.64 -35.14
C PRO A 83 29.54 -41.83 -34.36
N THR A 84 28.49 -41.31 -35.00
CA THR A 84 27.37 -40.71 -34.24
C THR A 84 26.81 -41.72 -33.23
N HIS A 85 26.62 -41.28 -32.00
CA HIS A 85 26.24 -42.12 -30.86
C HIS A 85 25.05 -41.58 -30.06
N SER A 86 24.42 -40.50 -30.53
CA SER A 86 23.26 -39.91 -29.89
C SER A 86 22.28 -39.30 -30.90
N PHE A 87 21.01 -39.21 -30.51
CA PHE A 87 19.93 -38.64 -31.30
C PHE A 87 18.82 -38.09 -30.40
N VAL A 88 18.25 -36.93 -30.73
CA VAL A 88 17.13 -36.34 -29.99
C VAL A 88 15.88 -36.32 -30.86
N GLN A 89 14.83 -37.00 -30.41
CA GLN A 89 13.51 -36.92 -31.02
C GLN A 89 12.74 -35.77 -30.37
N ASN A 90 12.58 -34.66 -31.10
CA ASN A 90 11.79 -33.51 -30.68
C ASN A 90 10.28 -33.67 -30.97
N GLY A 91 9.47 -32.78 -30.39
CA GLY A 91 8.05 -32.66 -30.67
C GLY A 91 7.19 -33.74 -30.02
N ILE A 92 7.66 -34.33 -28.93
CA ILE A 92 6.94 -35.34 -28.16
C ILE A 92 6.10 -34.62 -27.10
N LYS A 93 4.84 -35.02 -26.91
CA LYS A 93 4.02 -34.43 -25.83
C LYS A 93 4.49 -34.97 -24.48
N LEU A 94 4.33 -34.16 -23.43
CA LEU A 94 4.69 -34.54 -22.05
C LEU A 94 4.01 -35.87 -21.67
N SER A 95 4.73 -36.73 -20.95
CA SER A 95 4.26 -38.07 -20.52
C SER A 95 3.89 -39.03 -21.66
N GLU A 96 4.15 -38.71 -22.94
CA GLU A 96 3.99 -39.70 -24.01
C GLU A 96 5.18 -40.66 -24.03
N THR A 97 4.89 -41.96 -24.02
CA THR A 97 5.87 -43.02 -24.24
C THR A 97 6.06 -43.28 -25.74
N HIS A 98 7.32 -43.26 -26.19
CA HIS A 98 7.71 -43.53 -27.56
C HIS A 98 8.68 -44.72 -27.60
N HIS A 99 8.58 -45.53 -28.65
CA HIS A 99 9.35 -46.76 -28.82
C HIS A 99 10.34 -46.60 -29.97
N PHE A 100 11.59 -47.01 -29.73
CA PHE A 100 12.69 -46.86 -30.67
C PHE A 100 13.39 -48.19 -30.92
N TRP A 101 13.81 -48.38 -32.17
CA TRP A 101 14.65 -49.48 -32.58
C TRP A 101 15.82 -48.96 -33.40
N LEU A 102 17.02 -49.33 -33.00
CA LEU A 102 18.24 -48.93 -33.67
C LEU A 102 18.94 -50.17 -34.22
N ARG A 103 19.56 -50.07 -35.39
CA ARG A 103 20.50 -51.08 -35.89
C ARG A 103 21.60 -50.40 -36.68
N ILE A 104 22.74 -51.07 -36.79
CA ILE A 104 23.80 -50.65 -37.72
C ILE A 104 23.56 -51.30 -39.07
N LYS A 105 23.78 -50.54 -40.15
CA LYS A 105 23.79 -51.01 -41.53
C LYS A 105 25.02 -50.49 -42.26
N ASP A 106 25.77 -51.38 -42.88
CA ASP A 106 26.94 -51.02 -43.69
C ASP A 106 26.58 -50.68 -45.14
N SER A 107 27.55 -50.11 -45.87
CA SER A 107 27.39 -49.72 -47.28
C SER A 107 27.17 -50.90 -48.24
N LEU A 108 27.39 -52.14 -47.80
CA LEU A 108 27.14 -53.36 -48.57
C LEU A 108 25.80 -54.02 -48.21
N GLY A 109 25.03 -53.43 -47.29
CA GLY A 109 23.74 -53.93 -46.84
C GLY A 109 23.80 -54.95 -45.71
N ASN A 110 24.97 -55.23 -45.12
CA ASN A 110 25.06 -56.03 -43.91
C ASN A 110 24.48 -55.25 -42.72
N THR A 111 23.73 -55.93 -41.86
CA THR A 111 23.07 -55.31 -40.71
C THR A 111 23.30 -56.09 -39.42
N GLY A 112 23.32 -55.38 -38.29
CA GLY A 112 23.15 -55.98 -36.97
C GLY A 112 21.68 -56.17 -36.58
N ASP A 113 21.45 -56.78 -35.43
CA ASP A 113 20.11 -56.92 -34.86
C ASP A 113 19.58 -55.57 -34.35
N PHE A 114 18.26 -55.47 -34.19
CA PHE A 114 17.65 -54.29 -33.62
C PHE A 114 17.83 -54.25 -32.10
N ALA A 115 18.52 -53.23 -31.61
CA ALA A 115 18.42 -52.81 -30.22
C ALA A 115 17.11 -52.06 -30.02
N TYR A 116 16.40 -52.35 -28.93
CA TYR A 116 15.10 -51.75 -28.61
C TYR A 116 15.17 -50.98 -27.29
N ILE A 117 14.53 -49.81 -27.26
CA ILE A 117 14.27 -49.06 -26.03
C ILE A 117 12.95 -48.31 -26.14
N ASN A 118 12.32 -47.99 -25.03
CA ASN A 118 11.28 -46.97 -24.97
C ASN A 118 11.73 -45.84 -24.04
N GLY A 119 11.33 -44.63 -24.39
CA GLY A 119 11.49 -43.46 -23.54
C GLY A 119 10.14 -42.80 -23.31
N GLU A 120 10.03 -42.07 -22.21
CA GLU A 120 8.89 -41.21 -21.91
C GLU A 120 9.37 -39.76 -21.91
N CYS A 121 8.60 -38.86 -22.50
CA CYS A 121 8.91 -37.44 -22.45
C CYS A 121 8.74 -36.92 -21.01
N SER A 122 9.67 -36.08 -20.53
CA SER A 122 9.57 -35.52 -19.19
C SER A 122 8.26 -34.74 -19.01
N SER A 123 7.63 -34.88 -17.85
CA SER A 123 6.53 -34.03 -17.40
C SER A 123 6.95 -32.98 -16.38
N ASP A 124 8.24 -32.94 -16.02
CA ASP A 124 8.77 -31.98 -15.06
C ASP A 124 8.95 -30.61 -15.71
N THR A 125 8.00 -29.71 -15.44
CA THR A 125 8.01 -28.32 -15.91
C THR A 125 8.56 -27.35 -14.87
N SER A 126 9.11 -27.83 -13.75
CA SER A 126 9.46 -27.00 -12.59
C SER A 126 10.43 -25.87 -12.95
N ALA A 127 11.45 -26.15 -13.77
CA ALA A 127 12.42 -25.16 -14.21
C ALA A 127 11.80 -24.03 -15.07
N ILE A 128 10.77 -24.34 -15.88
CA ILE A 128 10.05 -23.33 -16.67
C ILE A 128 9.21 -22.46 -15.73
N ILE A 129 8.48 -23.08 -14.80
CA ILE A 129 7.64 -22.37 -13.83
C ILE A 129 8.49 -21.43 -12.97
N GLU A 130 9.63 -21.91 -12.46
CA GLU A 130 10.56 -21.11 -11.67
C GLU A 130 11.13 -19.95 -12.48
N SER A 131 11.50 -20.16 -13.75
CA SER A 131 11.97 -19.09 -14.62
C SER A 131 10.91 -18.01 -14.86
N ILE A 132 9.66 -18.39 -15.10
CA ILE A 132 8.55 -17.44 -15.28
C ILE A 132 8.31 -16.65 -13.98
N HIS A 133 8.23 -17.33 -12.83
CA HIS A 133 8.08 -16.65 -11.53
C HIS A 133 9.24 -15.71 -11.24
N GLY A 134 10.48 -16.16 -11.50
CA GLY A 134 11.69 -15.36 -11.33
C GLY A 134 11.70 -14.14 -12.22
N GLN A 135 11.28 -14.26 -13.49
CA GLN A 135 11.16 -13.14 -14.41
C GLN A 135 10.08 -12.16 -13.94
N ILE A 136 8.86 -12.60 -13.60
CA ILE A 136 7.81 -11.70 -13.09
C ILE A 136 8.28 -10.94 -11.84
N THR A 137 8.97 -11.62 -10.92
CA THR A 137 9.44 -11.02 -9.66
C THR A 137 10.62 -10.06 -9.87
N LYS A 138 11.53 -10.36 -10.80
CA LYS A 138 12.72 -9.53 -11.09
C LYS A 138 12.48 -8.45 -12.15
N THR A 139 11.36 -8.48 -12.86
CA THR A 139 11.13 -7.59 -14.01
C THR A 139 10.60 -6.23 -13.61
N GLU A 140 10.82 -5.29 -14.52
CA GLU A 140 10.28 -3.93 -14.56
C GLU A 140 8.76 -3.88 -14.30
N LEU A 141 8.01 -4.97 -14.50
CA LEU A 141 6.58 -5.02 -14.22
C LEU A 141 6.28 -4.86 -12.72
N ALA A 142 6.99 -5.57 -11.84
CA ALA A 142 6.80 -5.44 -10.41
C ALA A 142 7.16 -4.04 -9.92
N GLN A 143 8.28 -3.50 -10.42
CA GLN A 143 8.72 -2.15 -10.10
C GLN A 143 7.75 -1.09 -10.64
N SER A 144 7.30 -1.22 -11.89
CA SER A 144 6.34 -0.30 -12.52
C SER A 144 5.01 -0.27 -11.78
N LEU A 145 4.54 -1.43 -11.27
CA LEU A 145 3.35 -1.48 -10.43
C LEU A 145 3.57 -0.74 -9.10
N ILE A 146 4.71 -0.97 -8.43
CA ILE A 146 5.08 -0.27 -7.19
C ILE A 146 5.14 1.24 -7.42
N ASP A 147 5.80 1.68 -8.48
CA ASP A 147 5.96 3.11 -8.81
C ASP A 147 4.60 3.76 -9.13
N SER A 148 3.73 3.06 -9.86
CA SER A 148 2.37 3.53 -10.14
C SER A 148 1.55 3.69 -8.87
N LEU A 149 1.59 2.70 -7.97
CA LEU A 149 0.87 2.76 -6.71
C LEU A 149 1.40 3.89 -5.81
N GLN A 150 2.72 4.09 -5.78
CA GLN A 150 3.33 5.18 -5.03
C GLN A 150 2.88 6.55 -5.56
N ASN A 151 2.86 6.74 -6.87
CA ASN A 151 2.38 7.97 -7.50
C ASN A 151 0.90 8.24 -7.19
N ASP A 152 0.04 7.22 -7.23
CA ASP A 152 -1.38 7.35 -6.90
C ASP A 152 -1.58 7.73 -5.43
N ILE A 153 -0.80 7.13 -4.52
CA ILE A 153 -0.81 7.47 -3.09
C ILE A 153 -0.38 8.92 -2.90
N ASP A 154 0.73 9.35 -3.51
CA ASP A 154 1.28 10.69 -3.34
C ASP A 154 0.32 11.77 -3.88
N ASP A 155 -0.31 11.54 -5.04
CA ASP A 155 -1.34 12.44 -5.57
C ASP A 155 -2.60 12.47 -4.69
N GLY A 156 -3.04 11.31 -4.19
CA GLY A 156 -4.16 11.20 -3.26
C GLY A 156 -3.94 11.96 -1.94
N VAL A 157 -2.74 11.83 -1.36
CA VAL A 157 -2.32 12.55 -0.16
C VAL A 157 -2.23 14.06 -0.44
N ALA A 158 -1.62 14.46 -1.57
CA ALA A 158 -1.51 15.87 -1.94
C ALA A 158 -2.88 16.54 -2.15
N LYS A 159 -3.83 15.86 -2.78
CA LYS A 159 -5.23 16.33 -2.93
C LYS A 159 -5.92 16.46 -1.57
N SER A 160 -5.78 15.46 -0.71
CA SER A 160 -6.37 15.47 0.63
C SER A 160 -5.82 16.61 1.50
N ASN A 161 -4.51 16.82 1.46
CA ASN A 161 -3.86 17.93 2.18
C ASN A 161 -4.32 19.29 1.67
N ARG A 162 -4.38 19.51 0.36
CA ARG A 162 -4.93 20.76 -0.22
C ARG A 162 -6.36 21.04 0.25
N ASN A 163 -7.21 20.02 0.25
CA ASN A 163 -8.59 20.13 0.73
C ASN A 163 -8.66 20.45 2.23
N LEU A 164 -7.84 19.80 3.05
CA LEU A 164 -7.79 20.04 4.49
C LEU A 164 -7.29 21.46 4.79
N THR A 165 -6.21 21.91 4.15
CA THR A 165 -5.68 23.27 4.27
C THR A 165 -6.76 24.30 3.90
N ALA A 166 -7.47 24.12 2.78
CA ALA A 166 -8.53 25.04 2.37
C ALA A 166 -9.66 25.11 3.42
N LYS A 167 -10.09 23.96 3.98
CA LYS A 167 -11.11 23.92 5.05
C LYS A 167 -10.64 24.64 6.31
N ILE A 168 -9.40 24.39 6.73
CA ILE A 168 -8.81 25.02 7.92
C ILE A 168 -8.74 26.54 7.73
N THR A 169 -8.23 27.01 6.59
CA THR A 169 -8.13 28.45 6.29
C THR A 169 -9.52 29.09 6.28
N ASN A 170 -10.50 28.48 5.61
CA ASN A 170 -11.87 29.01 5.56
C ASN A 170 -12.51 29.12 6.96
N GLU A 171 -12.36 28.09 7.79
CA GLU A 171 -12.91 28.08 9.14
C GLU A 171 -12.18 29.09 10.04
N ALA A 172 -10.85 29.20 9.94
CA ALA A 172 -10.07 30.19 10.66
C ALA A 172 -10.51 31.62 10.31
N THR A 173 -10.72 31.92 9.02
CA THR A 173 -11.22 33.23 8.57
C THR A 173 -12.62 33.52 9.12
N LYS A 174 -13.54 32.55 9.09
CA LYS A 174 -14.90 32.72 9.65
C LYS A 174 -14.86 33.01 11.15
N ARG A 175 -14.06 32.26 11.90
CA ARG A 175 -13.91 32.46 13.35
C ARG A 175 -13.28 33.81 13.68
N GLN A 176 -12.28 34.24 12.92
CA GLN A 176 -11.67 35.56 13.09
C GLN A 176 -12.68 36.68 12.87
N GLN A 177 -13.51 36.60 11.83
CA GLN A 177 -14.58 37.58 11.58
C GLN A 177 -15.62 37.59 12.70
N ALA A 178 -16.04 36.42 13.17
CA ALA A 178 -17.00 36.30 14.28
C ALA A 178 -16.46 36.94 15.57
N LEU A 179 -15.18 36.71 15.91
CA LEU A 179 -14.54 37.34 17.07
C LEU A 179 -14.47 38.87 16.93
N LEU A 180 -14.15 39.39 15.74
CA LEU A 180 -14.15 40.84 15.50
C LEU A 180 -15.55 41.46 15.67
N VAL A 181 -16.61 40.76 15.24
CA VAL A 181 -18.00 41.22 15.44
C VAL A 181 -18.38 41.20 16.91
N GLN A 182 -18.01 40.15 17.65
CA GLN A 182 -18.26 40.08 19.10
C GLN A 182 -17.51 41.18 19.85
N ALA A 183 -16.25 41.43 19.51
CA ALA A 183 -15.45 42.49 20.12
C ALA A 183 -16.07 43.88 19.92
N ARG A 184 -16.55 44.20 18.70
CA ARG A 184 -17.27 45.46 18.43
C ARG A 184 -18.56 45.56 19.23
N THR A 185 -19.34 44.48 19.27
CA THR A 185 -20.61 44.42 20.02
C THR A 185 -20.39 44.66 21.52
N LEU A 186 -19.37 44.02 22.09
CA LEU A 186 -18.98 44.22 23.48
C LEU A 186 -18.48 45.65 23.73
N GLY A 187 -17.68 46.20 22.81
CA GLY A 187 -17.25 47.61 22.87
C GLY A 187 -18.43 48.58 22.96
N THR A 188 -19.43 48.44 22.10
CA THR A 188 -20.65 49.27 22.16
C THR A 188 -21.41 49.10 23.48
N LYS A 189 -21.55 47.86 23.98
CA LYS A 189 -22.20 47.62 25.28
C LYS A 189 -21.44 48.28 26.43
N ILE A 190 -20.11 48.21 26.44
CA ILE A 190 -19.25 48.87 27.44
C ILE A 190 -19.48 50.38 27.40
N THR A 191 -19.40 51.02 26.23
CA THR A 191 -19.63 52.47 26.10
C THR A 191 -21.02 52.90 26.58
N ASN A 192 -22.06 52.09 26.29
CA ASN A 192 -23.41 52.37 26.78
C ASN A 192 -23.50 52.28 28.31
N VAL A 193 -22.85 51.27 28.92
CA VAL A 193 -22.78 51.12 30.39
C VAL A 193 -21.99 52.26 31.03
N GLU A 194 -20.85 52.66 30.45
CA GLU A 194 -20.06 53.80 30.92
C GLU A 194 -20.88 55.09 30.88
N THR A 195 -21.60 55.33 29.78
CA THR A 195 -22.47 56.50 29.64
C THR A 195 -23.57 56.51 30.69
N ALA A 196 -24.31 55.41 30.84
CA ALA A 196 -25.37 55.30 31.83
C ALA A 196 -24.85 55.46 33.27
N THR A 197 -23.66 54.91 33.56
CA THR A 197 -23.01 55.05 34.88
C THR A 197 -22.65 56.51 35.16
N ASN A 198 -22.12 57.24 34.17
CA ASN A 198 -21.81 58.66 34.30
C ASN A 198 -23.08 59.51 34.51
N GLU A 199 -24.15 59.24 33.78
CA GLU A 199 -25.44 59.90 33.95
C GLU A 199 -26.03 59.66 35.35
N GLN A 200 -25.99 58.40 35.82
CA GLN A 200 -26.43 58.04 37.17
C GLN A 200 -25.61 58.75 38.26
N SER A 201 -24.29 58.84 38.09
CA SER A 201 -23.40 59.56 39.02
C SER A 201 -23.75 61.04 39.11
N GLN A 202 -24.00 61.70 37.97
CA GLN A 202 -24.45 63.10 37.92
C GLN A 202 -25.81 63.29 38.59
N GLN A 203 -26.75 62.37 38.36
CA GLN A 203 -28.07 62.42 38.99
C GLN A 203 -27.97 62.26 40.52
N LEU A 204 -27.09 61.38 41.00
CA LEU A 204 -26.83 61.20 42.44
C LEU A 204 -26.22 62.45 43.07
N ALA A 205 -25.29 63.12 42.39
CA ALA A 205 -24.72 64.39 42.83
C ALA A 205 -25.79 65.50 42.94
N ARG A 206 -26.68 65.60 41.94
CA ARG A 206 -27.82 66.54 41.96
C ARG A 206 -28.77 66.24 43.11
N LEU A 207 -29.12 64.97 43.31
CA LEU A 207 -30.00 64.55 44.41
C LEU A 207 -29.38 64.89 45.77
N THR A 208 -28.07 64.72 45.91
CA THR A 208 -27.32 65.08 47.12
C THR A 208 -27.37 66.59 47.38
N ALA A 209 -27.20 67.42 46.33
CA ALA A 209 -27.32 68.87 46.44
C ALA A 209 -28.75 69.32 46.83
N VAL A 210 -29.77 68.74 46.19
CA VAL A 210 -31.19 69.01 46.52
C VAL A 210 -31.49 68.61 47.97
N LYS A 211 -30.99 67.45 48.41
CA LYS A 211 -31.13 67.00 49.80
C LYS A 211 -30.50 68.01 50.77
N ASN A 212 -29.27 68.46 50.52
CA ASN A 212 -28.59 69.42 51.38
C ASN A 212 -29.37 70.74 51.46
N ASN A 213 -29.86 71.25 50.33
CA ASN A 213 -30.68 72.46 50.29
C ASN A 213 -31.98 72.30 51.08
N LEU A 214 -32.67 71.15 50.95
CA LEU A 214 -33.90 70.86 51.70
C LEU A 214 -33.62 70.80 53.21
N VAL A 215 -32.53 70.16 53.62
CA VAL A 215 -32.12 70.09 55.03
C VAL A 215 -31.84 71.49 55.59
N THR A 216 -31.10 72.33 54.85
CA THR A 216 -30.85 73.72 55.26
C THR A 216 -32.13 74.53 55.32
N GLY A 217 -33.02 74.42 54.34
CA GLY A 217 -34.30 75.14 54.31
C GLY A 217 -35.23 74.73 55.46
N LEU A 218 -35.29 73.43 55.78
CA LEU A 218 -36.06 72.92 56.91
C LEU A 218 -35.53 73.47 58.25
N GLU A 219 -34.21 73.56 58.40
CA GLU A 219 -33.60 74.11 59.61
C GLU A 219 -33.88 75.62 59.76
N GLN A 220 -33.85 76.36 58.65
CA GLN A 220 -34.23 77.77 58.63
C GLN A 220 -35.70 77.98 59.03
N GLU A 221 -36.62 77.20 58.45
CA GLU A 221 -38.06 77.25 58.78
C GLU A 221 -38.30 76.87 60.25
N ARG A 222 -37.62 75.84 60.75
CA ARG A 222 -37.68 75.43 62.16
C ARG A 222 -37.28 76.59 63.08
N GLN A 223 -36.17 77.27 62.78
CA GLN A 223 -35.72 78.41 63.56
C GLN A 223 -36.67 79.62 63.45
N ALA A 224 -37.22 79.87 62.26
CA ALA A 224 -38.19 80.94 62.04
C ALA A 224 -39.47 80.72 62.86
N ARG A 225 -39.98 79.47 62.93
CA ARG A 225 -41.12 79.11 63.78
C ARG A 225 -40.80 79.27 65.26
N ILE A 226 -39.64 78.79 65.73
CA ILE A 226 -39.22 78.98 67.13
C ILE A 226 -39.19 80.48 67.48
N ASN A 227 -38.62 81.31 66.60
CA ASN A 227 -38.58 82.76 66.80
C ASN A 227 -39.98 83.39 66.80
N GLY A 228 -40.85 82.98 65.88
CA GLY A 228 -42.24 83.43 65.80
C GLY A 228 -43.06 83.04 67.02
N ASP A 229 -42.96 81.78 67.46
CA ASP A 229 -43.63 81.27 68.66
C ASP A 229 -43.18 82.02 69.92
N ASN A 230 -41.88 82.32 70.04
CA ASN A 230 -41.35 83.13 71.13
C ASN A 230 -41.88 84.58 71.10
N ALA A 231 -41.94 85.20 69.92
CA ALA A 231 -42.47 86.55 69.76
C ALA A 231 -43.97 86.62 70.10
N GLU A 232 -44.76 85.63 69.64
CA GLU A 232 -46.18 85.51 69.95
C GLU A 232 -46.41 85.27 71.44
N ALA A 233 -45.61 84.42 72.09
CA ALA A 233 -45.68 84.21 73.53
C ALA A 233 -45.41 85.50 74.32
N GLN A 234 -44.43 86.29 73.90
CA GLN A 234 -44.14 87.60 74.49
C GLN A 234 -45.31 88.58 74.30
N ALA A 235 -45.85 88.68 73.09
CA ALA A 235 -47.01 89.54 72.79
C ALA A 235 -48.24 89.17 73.65
N ARG A 236 -48.49 87.87 73.84
CA ARG A 236 -49.55 87.37 74.75
C ARG A 236 -49.28 87.76 76.21
N GLN A 237 -48.04 87.65 76.69
CA GLN A 237 -47.69 88.07 78.04
C GLN A 237 -47.91 89.58 78.24
N THR A 238 -47.58 90.40 77.24
CA THR A 238 -47.86 91.84 77.24
C THR A 238 -49.37 92.11 77.29
N LEU A 239 -50.17 91.42 76.47
CA LEU A 239 -51.62 91.56 76.47
C LEU A 239 -52.22 91.18 77.84
N ILE A 240 -51.76 90.08 78.46
CA ILE A 240 -52.17 89.69 79.81
C ILE A 240 -51.87 90.81 80.81
N SER A 241 -50.69 91.42 80.75
CA SER A 241 -50.32 92.55 81.61
C SER A 241 -51.27 93.74 81.41
N GLN A 242 -51.51 94.15 80.16
CA GLN A 242 -52.44 95.24 79.84
C GLN A 242 -53.87 94.95 80.29
N VAL A 243 -54.36 93.72 80.10
CA VAL A 243 -55.68 93.28 80.57
C VAL A 243 -55.78 93.38 82.09
N ASN A 244 -54.73 92.97 82.82
CA ASN A 244 -54.69 93.10 84.28
C ASN A 244 -54.70 94.57 84.72
N THR A 245 -53.94 95.45 84.06
CA THR A 245 -53.97 96.90 84.30
C THR A 245 -55.36 97.48 84.05
N ASN A 246 -55.96 97.20 82.89
CA ASN A 246 -57.30 97.66 82.54
C ASN A 246 -58.34 97.17 83.56
N LYS A 247 -58.26 95.90 84.00
CA LYS A 247 -59.12 95.34 85.05
C LYS A 247 -58.98 96.11 86.37
N ALA A 248 -57.75 96.45 86.78
CA ALA A 248 -57.52 97.26 87.98
C ALA A 248 -58.13 98.67 87.85
N SER A 249 -57.93 99.34 86.70
CA SER A 249 -58.53 100.66 86.43
C SER A 249 -60.06 100.64 86.46
N ILE A 250 -60.70 99.62 85.89
CA ILE A 250 -62.16 99.44 85.94
C ILE A 250 -62.63 99.25 87.40
N ASN A 251 -61.93 98.44 88.20
CA ASN A 251 -62.27 98.25 89.61
C ASN A 251 -62.20 99.58 90.39
N THR A 252 -61.16 100.40 90.16
CA THR A 252 -61.06 101.74 90.77
C THR A 252 -62.22 102.64 90.33
N LEU A 253 -62.54 102.69 89.03
CA LEU A 253 -63.66 103.49 88.52
C LEU A 253 -64.99 103.05 89.15
N SER A 254 -65.22 101.75 89.31
CA SER A 254 -66.41 101.21 89.96
C SER A 254 -66.54 101.61 91.44
N GLN A 255 -65.43 101.92 92.12
CA GLN A 255 -65.43 102.35 93.53
C GLN A 255 -65.66 103.85 93.70
N THR A 256 -65.32 104.66 92.69
CA THR A 256 -65.50 106.13 92.71
C THR A 256 -66.85 106.61 92.17
N VAL A 257 -67.68 105.72 91.62
CA VAL A 257 -69.05 106.04 91.13
C VAL A 257 -70.11 105.83 92.24
N VAL A 258 -69.83 106.29 93.46
CA VAL A 258 -70.79 106.35 94.59
C VAL A 258 -71.09 107.80 94.91
#